data_AF-A0A2H0YNI8-F1
#
_entry.id   AF-A0A2H0YNI8-F1
#
_cell.length_a   1.000
_cell.length_b   1.000
_cell.length_c   1.000
_cell.angle_alpha   90.00
_cell.angle_beta   90.00
_cell.angle_gamma   90.00
#
_symmetry.space_group_name_H-M   'P 1'
#
loop_
_entity.id
_entity.type
_entity.pdbx_description
1 polymer ?
#
loop_
_entity_poly.entity_id
_entity_poly.type
_entity_poly.pdbx_seq_one_letter_code
_entity_poly.pdbx_strand_id
1 'polypeptide(L)'
;MTPIMPDKTKTKAREELLEMAKVWEKTPGKIQHAIETYERVIGIDPESKEAEKARDALLEIAKRFDKEGKKYSAYYLYQKMGYGKEGLSKRPV
;
A
#
# COMPACT_ATOMS: atom_id res chain seq x y z
N MET A 1 -29.23 -17.03 2.61
CA MET A 1 -27.91 -16.40 2.53
C MET A 1 -28.14 -14.91 2.33
N THR A 2 -28.09 -14.10 3.40
CA THR A 2 -28.26 -12.64 3.26
C THR A 2 -27.00 -12.05 2.63
N PRO A 3 -27.10 -11.22 1.58
CA PRO A 3 -25.95 -10.50 1.05
C PRO A 3 -25.43 -9.58 2.16
N ILE A 4 -24.18 -9.79 2.59
CA ILE A 4 -23.49 -8.80 3.44
C ILE A 4 -23.15 -7.65 2.50
N MET A 5 -24.08 -6.69 2.37
CA MET A 5 -23.82 -5.46 1.65
C MET A 5 -22.72 -4.70 2.42
N PRO A 6 -21.66 -4.22 1.75
CA PRO A 6 -20.63 -3.45 2.43
C PRO A 6 -21.27 -2.20 3.03
N ASP A 7 -20.90 -1.91 4.28
CA ASP A 7 -21.26 -0.67 4.94
C ASP A 7 -20.77 0.51 4.09
N LYS A 8 -21.72 1.25 3.50
CA LYS A 8 -21.42 2.33 2.53
C LYS A 8 -20.51 3.41 3.12
N THR A 9 -20.58 3.62 4.43
CA THR A 9 -19.77 4.60 5.15
C THR A 9 -18.31 4.19 5.19
N LYS A 10 -18.02 2.92 5.49
CA LYS A 10 -16.66 2.36 5.42
C LYS A 10 -16.09 2.36 4.00
N THR A 11 -16.92 2.07 3.00
CA THR A 11 -16.49 2.13 1.58
C THR A 11 -16.04 3.53 1.18
N LYS A 12 -16.86 4.54 1.45
CA LYS A 12 -16.53 5.93 1.11
C LYS A 12 -15.26 6.41 1.83
N ALA A 13 -15.10 6.06 3.10
CA ALA A 13 -13.90 6.42 3.86
C ALA A 13 -12.61 5.83 3.26
N ARG A 14 -12.64 4.58 2.77
CA ARG A 14 -11.49 3.96 2.09
C ARG A 14 -11.16 4.63 0.76
N GLU A 15 -12.18 4.97 -0.02
CA GLU A 15 -12.01 5.66 -1.31
C GLU A 15 -11.34 7.03 -1.10
N GLU A 16 -11.83 7.82 -0.14
CA GLU A 16 -11.26 9.13 0.20
C GLU A 16 -9.83 9.02 0.71
N LEU A 17 -9.55 8.04 1.58
CA LEU A 17 -8.19 7.77 2.07
C LEU A 17 -7.25 7.32 0.94
N LEU A 18 -7.73 6.52 -0.01
CA LEU A 18 -6.94 6.08 -1.16
C LEU A 18 -6.57 7.27 -2.05
N GLU A 19 -7.50 8.17 -2.34
CA GLU A 19 -7.23 9.37 -3.12
C GLU A 19 -6.29 10.32 -2.38
N MET A 20 -6.48 10.49 -1.07
CA MET A 20 -5.55 11.22 -0.23
C MET A 20 -4.14 10.62 -0.34
N ALA A 21 -3.96 9.32 -0.10
CA ALA A 21 -2.65 8.67 -0.17
C ALA A 21 -1.91 8.96 -1.49
N LYS A 22 -2.61 8.91 -2.63
CA LYS A 22 -2.04 9.26 -3.95
C LYS A 22 -1.58 10.72 -4.05
N VAL A 23 -2.30 11.66 -3.43
CA VAL A 23 -1.89 13.07 -3.37
C VAL A 23 -0.62 13.22 -2.52
N TRP A 24 -0.57 12.59 -1.35
CA TRP A 24 0.61 12.63 -0.48
C TRP A 24 1.83 11.97 -1.14
N GLU A 25 1.63 10.91 -1.92
CA GLU A 25 2.70 10.23 -2.65
C GLU A 25 3.39 11.14 -3.67
N LYS A 26 2.61 11.99 -4.36
CA LYS A 26 3.09 12.97 -5.34
C LYS A 26 3.64 14.24 -4.69
N THR A 27 3.37 14.46 -3.41
CA THR A 27 3.78 15.67 -2.70
C THR A 27 5.23 15.52 -2.20
N PRO A 28 6.14 16.46 -2.51
CA PRO A 28 7.53 16.39 -2.04
C PRO A 28 7.62 16.28 -0.51
N GLY A 29 8.47 15.37 -0.02
CA GLY A 29 8.69 15.16 1.41
C GLY A 29 7.53 14.48 2.17
N LYS A 30 6.46 14.08 1.48
CA LYS A 30 5.24 13.52 2.08
C LYS A 30 5.05 12.02 1.89
N ILE A 31 6.05 11.34 1.35
CA ILE A 31 5.97 9.90 1.04
C ILE A 31 5.62 9.02 2.24
N GLN A 32 6.08 9.36 3.45
CA GLN A 32 5.76 8.58 4.66
C GLN A 32 4.27 8.62 4.99
N HIS A 33 3.64 9.79 4.85
CA HIS A 33 2.21 9.92 5.09
C HIS A 33 1.40 9.15 4.04
N ALA A 34 1.89 9.08 2.79
CA ALA A 34 1.28 8.26 1.76
C ALA A 34 1.29 6.78 2.16
N ILE A 35 2.45 6.28 2.62
CA ILE A 35 2.61 4.89 3.10
C ILE A 35 1.63 4.62 4.25
N GLU A 36 1.62 5.46 5.28
CA GLU A 36 0.72 5.30 6.43
C GLU A 36 -0.76 5.33 6.02
N THR A 37 -1.12 6.17 5.04
CA THR A 37 -2.50 6.28 4.56
C THR A 37 -2.90 5.04 3.76
N TYR A 38 -2.04 4.53 2.88
CA TYR A 38 -2.29 3.26 2.17
C TYR A 38 -2.47 2.10 3.15
N GLU A 39 -1.67 2.04 4.21
CA GLU A 39 -1.81 1.04 5.27
C GLU A 39 -3.15 1.13 6.01
N ARG A 40 -3.65 2.36 6.24
CA ARG A 40 -5.00 2.56 6.80
C ARG A 40 -6.10 2.08 5.87
N VAL A 41 -5.99 2.32 4.56
CA VAL A 41 -6.96 1.78 3.57
C VAL A 41 -7.05 0.26 3.69
N ILE A 42 -5.90 -0.42 3.73
CA ILE A 42 -5.82 -1.87 3.89
C ILE A 42 -6.40 -2.31 5.23
N GLY A 43 -6.13 -1.58 6.31
CA GLY A 43 -6.61 -1.92 7.66
C GLY A 43 -8.13 -1.80 7.84
N ILE A 44 -8.82 -0.96 7.06
CA ILE A 44 -10.28 -0.80 7.17
C ILE A 44 -11.02 -2.02 6.61
N ASP A 45 -10.57 -2.53 5.46
CA ASP A 45 -11.16 -3.69 4.79
C ASP A 45 -10.13 -4.37 3.88
N PRO A 46 -9.38 -5.36 4.39
CA PRO A 46 -8.26 -5.96 3.67
C PRO A 46 -8.61 -6.67 2.36
N GLU A 47 -9.89 -7.01 2.16
CA GLU A 47 -10.43 -7.73 1.00
C GLU A 47 -11.04 -6.76 -0.04
N SER A 48 -11.02 -5.45 0.23
CA SER A 48 -11.60 -4.46 -0.66
C SER A 48 -10.70 -4.17 -1.88
N LYS A 49 -11.32 -3.71 -2.97
CA LYS A 49 -10.59 -3.24 -4.16
C LYS A 49 -9.66 -2.07 -3.86
N GLU A 50 -10.01 -1.22 -2.88
CA GLU A 50 -9.16 -0.13 -2.44
C GLU A 50 -7.91 -0.64 -1.71
N ALA A 51 -8.07 -1.70 -0.90
CA ALA A 51 -6.94 -2.35 -0.24
C ALA A 51 -5.99 -3.02 -1.25
N GLU A 52 -6.51 -3.66 -2.30
CA GLU A 52 -5.69 -4.19 -3.40
C GLU A 52 -4.86 -3.08 -4.06
N LYS A 53 -5.50 -1.97 -4.45
CA LYS A 53 -4.80 -0.80 -5.03
C LYS A 53 -3.76 -0.20 -4.07
N ALA A 54 -4.06 -0.17 -2.78
CA ALA A 54 -3.13 0.33 -1.77
C ALA A 54 -1.91 -0.60 -1.62
N ARG A 55 -2.09 -1.92 -1.71
CA ARG A 55 -0.97 -2.88 -1.72
C ARG A 55 -0.09 -2.70 -2.95
N ASP A 56 -0.68 -2.53 -4.13
CA ASP A 56 0.06 -2.25 -5.36
C ASP A 56 0.89 -0.98 -5.24
N ALA A 57 0.30 0.10 -4.70
CA ALA A 57 1.03 1.36 -4.48
C ALA A 57 2.20 1.19 -3.50
N LEU A 58 2.00 0.48 -2.38
CA LEU A 58 3.07 0.17 -1.42
C LEU A 58 4.20 -0.65 -2.06
N LEU A 59 3.86 -1.58 -2.96
CA LEU A 59 4.83 -2.38 -3.69
C LEU A 59 5.66 -1.53 -4.67
N GLU A 60 5.04 -0.60 -5.39
CA GLU A 60 5.77 0.32 -6.26
C GLU A 60 6.68 1.25 -5.48
N ILE A 61 6.25 1.74 -4.31
CA ILE A 61 7.09 2.54 -3.41
C ILE A 61 8.30 1.71 -2.94
N ALA A 62 8.10 0.44 -2.56
CA ALA A 62 9.18 -0.44 -2.15
C ALA A 62 10.22 -0.64 -3.27
N LYS A 63 9.76 -0.94 -4.50
CA LYS A 63 10.63 -1.06 -5.69
C LYS A 63 11.40 0.23 -5.96
N ARG A 64 10.74 1.39 -5.83
CA ARG A 64 11.38 2.70 -6.00
C ARG A 64 12.47 2.92 -4.96
N PHE A 65 12.20 2.63 -3.69
CA PHE A 65 13.21 2.74 -2.63
C PHE A 65 14.40 1.80 -2.84
N ASP A 66 14.16 0.59 -3.34
CA ASP A 66 15.25 -0.34 -3.67
C ASP A 66 16.15 0.23 -4.78
N LYS A 67 15.53 0.75 -5.85
CA LYS A 67 16.24 1.42 -6.96
C LYS A 67 17.01 2.67 -6.51
N GLU A 68 16.48 3.43 -5.56
CA GLU A 68 17.12 4.60 -4.97
C GLU A 68 18.24 4.23 -3.96
N GLY A 69 18.47 2.94 -3.69
CA GLY A 69 19.44 2.47 -2.70
C GLY A 69 18.98 2.57 -1.24
N LYS A 70 17.70 2.91 -1.00
CA LYS A 70 17.06 2.96 0.33
C LYS A 70 16.65 1.55 0.79
N LYS A 71 17.64 0.64 0.84
CA LYS A 71 17.44 -0.81 1.06
C LYS A 71 16.65 -1.13 2.32
N TYR A 72 16.87 -0.41 3.43
CA TYR A 72 16.13 -0.61 4.68
C TYR A 72 14.63 -0.28 4.54
N SER A 73 14.31 0.84 3.90
CA SER A 73 12.90 1.23 3.67
C SER A 73 12.19 0.28 2.72
N ALA A 74 12.88 -0.17 1.66
CA ALA A 74 12.33 -1.17 0.75
C ALA A 74 12.08 -2.51 1.46
N TYR A 75 13.07 -3.00 2.21
CA TYR A 75 12.96 -4.25 2.99
C TYR A 75 11.79 -4.22 3.98
N TYR A 76 11.63 -3.11 4.71
CA TYR A 76 10.51 -2.93 5.64
C TYR A 76 9.16 -3.12 4.94
N LEU A 77 8.96 -2.49 3.79
CA LEU A 77 7.71 -2.59 3.03
C LEU A 77 7.48 -4.00 2.48
N TYR A 78 8.51 -4.66 1.94
CA TYR A 78 8.41 -6.04 1.46
C TYR A 78 7.99 -7.01 2.57
N GLN A 79 8.65 -6.92 3.73
CA GLN A 79 8.31 -7.76 4.88
C GLN A 79 6.86 -7.54 5.31
N LYS A 80 6.42 -6.28 5.40
CA LYS A 80 5.06 -5.93 5.85
C LYS A 80 3.97 -6.43 4.90
N MET A 81 4.26 -6.50 3.60
CA MET A 81 3.34 -7.03 2.60
C MET A 81 3.38 -8.58 2.50
N GLY A 82 4.21 -9.27 3.29
CA GLY A 82 4.33 -10.72 3.24
C GLY A 82 5.20 -11.26 2.10
N TYR A 83 5.91 -10.38 1.38
CA TYR A 83 6.96 -10.78 0.45
C TYR A 83 8.19 -11.15 1.26
N GLY A 84 8.26 -12.39 1.73
CA GLY A 84 9.43 -12.94 2.43
C GLY A 84 10.71 -12.84 1.58
N LYS A 85 11.87 -13.12 2.20
CA LYS A 85 13.22 -12.94 1.60
C LYS A 85 13.41 -13.58 0.22
N GLU A 86 12.56 -14.52 -0.19
CA GLU A 86 12.56 -15.15 -1.51
C GLU A 86 12.12 -14.22 -2.66
N GLY A 87 11.31 -13.18 -2.38
CA GLY A 87 10.89 -12.20 -3.39
C GLY A 87 11.99 -11.22 -3.84
N LEU A 88 13.00 -11.01 -3.00
CA LEU A 88 14.21 -10.24 -3.32
C LEU A 88 15.25 -11.08 -4.08
N SER A 89 15.09 -12.42 -4.09
CA SER A 89 16.04 -13.35 -4.71
C SER A 89 15.63 -13.80 -6.11
N LYS A 90 14.45 -13.40 -6.60
CA LYS A 90 13.89 -13.78 -7.90
C LYS A 90 13.50 -12.54 -8.72
N ARG A 91 14.48 -11.74 -9.13
CA ARG A 91 14.39 -11.02 -10.41
C ARG A 91 15.68 -11.24 -11.20
N PRO A 92 15.57 -11.56 -12.51
CA PRO A 92 16.69 -11.98 -13.34
C PRO A 92 17.70 -10.85 -13.52
N VAL A 93 18.94 -11.29 -13.76
CA VAL A 93 20.09 -10.50 -14.20
C VAL A 93 19.78 -9.57 -15.36
#